data_AF-A0A5M9NK35-F1
#
_entry.id   AF-A0A5M9NK35-F1
#
_cell.length_a   1.000
_cell.length_b   1.000
_cell.length_c   1.000
_cell.angle_alpha   90.00
_cell.angle_beta   90.00
_cell.angle_gamma   90.00
#
_symmetry.space_group_name_H-M   'P 1'
#
loop_
_entity.id
_entity.type
_entity.pdbx_description
1 polymer ?
#
loop_
_entity_poly.entity_id
_entity_poly.type
_entity_poly.pdbx_seq_one_letter_code
_entity_poly.pdbx_strand_id
1 'polypeptide(L)'
;MNLLIESFEGGIYLAYQVVDEQKQLIKDDHQHPMKFLSVNQARDHFSDQGVSSATLIHNSAYDEMCGEHCGSTQPFEIDLKWS
;
A
#
# COMPACT_ATOMS: atom_id res chain seq x y z
N MET A 1 3.01 13.89 -4.54
CA MET A 1 3.35 13.01 -3.39
C MET A 1 3.72 11.61 -3.86
N ASN A 2 4.50 10.86 -3.08
CA ASN A 2 4.83 9.45 -3.38
C ASN A 2 3.91 8.54 -2.58
N LEU A 3 3.04 7.79 -3.27
CA LEU A 3 2.09 6.88 -2.66
C LEU A 3 2.61 5.45 -2.62
N LEU A 4 2.32 4.79 -1.51
CA LEU A 4 2.50 3.37 -1.34
C LEU A 4 1.16 2.76 -0.92
N ILE A 5 0.67 1.78 -1.67
CA ILE A 5 -0.51 1.01 -1.35
C ILE A 5 -0.05 -0.37 -0.88
N GLU A 6 -0.46 -0.80 0.32
CA GLU A 6 -0.23 -2.18 0.77
C GLU A 6 -1.55 -2.95 0.66
N SER A 7 -1.52 -4.10 -0.02
CA SER A 7 -2.66 -5.02 -0.03
C SER A 7 -2.47 -6.10 1.03
N PHE A 8 -3.55 -6.36 1.77
CA PHE A 8 -3.64 -7.38 2.80
C PHE A 8 -4.68 -8.44 2.42
N GLU A 9 -4.64 -9.56 3.13
CA GLU A 9 -5.68 -10.58 3.04
C GLU A 9 -7.08 -9.99 3.27
N GLY A 10 -8.09 -10.60 2.63
CA GLY A 10 -9.47 -10.12 2.70
C GLY A 10 -9.79 -8.92 1.80
N GLY A 11 -8.91 -8.57 0.86
CA GLY A 11 -9.16 -7.51 -0.13
C GLY A 11 -9.08 -6.10 0.48
N ILE A 12 -8.26 -5.94 1.51
CA ILE A 12 -8.07 -4.66 2.22
C ILE A 12 -6.81 -4.00 1.68
N TYR A 13 -6.91 -2.72 1.32
CA TYR A 13 -5.81 -1.91 0.83
C TYR A 13 -5.63 -0.70 1.73
N LEU A 14 -4.41 -0.45 2.22
CA LEU A 14 -4.06 0.73 3.00
C LEU A 14 -3.14 1.63 2.19
N ALA A 15 -3.34 2.94 2.31
CA ALA A 15 -2.48 3.93 1.68
C ALA A 15 -1.49 4.54 2.68
N TYR A 16 -0.27 4.71 2.21
CA TYR A 16 0.83 5.36 2.92
C TYR A 16 1.43 6.43 2.01
N GLN A 17 1.92 7.49 2.63
CA GLN A 17 2.79 8.45 2.01
C GLN A 17 4.25 8.10 2.32
N VAL A 18 5.12 8.15 1.32
CA VAL A 18 6.56 7.98 1.54
C VAL A 18 7.21 9.37 1.62
N VAL A 19 7.81 9.66 2.78
CA VAL A 19 8.54 10.91 3.06
C VAL A 19 9.89 10.53 3.67
N ASP A 20 11.00 10.98 3.06
CA ASP A 20 12.37 10.69 3.53
C ASP A 20 12.60 9.19 3.81
N GLU A 21 12.17 8.33 2.88
CA GLU A 21 12.24 6.86 2.97
C GLU A 21 11.38 6.23 4.09
N GLN A 22 10.63 7.03 4.83
CA GLN A 22 9.68 6.55 5.84
C GLN A 22 8.27 6.48 5.27
N LYS A 23 7.62 5.34 5.48
CA LYS A 23 6.19 5.19 5.18
C LYS A 23 5.36 5.75 6.34
N GLN A 24 4.46 6.67 6.03
CA GLN A 24 3.52 7.27 6.96
C GLN A 24 2.09 6.88 6.56
N LEU A 25 1.36 6.29 7.50
CA LEU A 25 -0.01 5.85 7.25
C LEU A 25 -0.93 7.05 6.98
N ILE A 26 -1.62 7.04 5.84
CA ILE A 26 -2.63 8.04 5.53
C ILE A 26 -3.90 7.70 6.31
N LYS A 27 -4.45 8.71 6.99
CA LYS A 27 -5.62 8.58 7.84
C LYS A 27 -6.75 9.45 7.33
N ASP A 28 -7.98 9.07 7.67
CA ASP A 28 -9.16 9.89 7.46
C ASP A 28 -9.27 11.02 8.51
N ASP A 29 -10.30 11.85 8.39
CA ASP A 29 -10.58 12.98 9.29
C ASP A 29 -10.84 12.56 10.75
N HIS A 30 -11.17 11.27 10.96
CA HIS A 30 -11.37 10.68 12.28
C HIS A 30 -10.10 10.02 12.84
N GLN A 31 -8.96 10.19 12.18
CA GLN A 31 -7.67 9.57 12.49
C GLN A 31 -7.65 8.04 12.35
N HIS A 32 -8.59 7.46 11.61
CA HIS A 32 -8.56 6.04 11.28
C HIS A 32 -7.73 5.79 10.01
N PRO A 33 -7.08 4.61 9.89
CA PRO A 33 -6.41 4.22 8.66
C PRO A 33 -7.36 4.30 7.47
N MET A 34 -6.93 4.98 6.40
CA MET A 34 -7.72 5.03 5.17
C MET A 34 -7.67 3.66 4.48
N LYS A 35 -8.83 3.04 4.33
CA LYS A 35 -9.01 1.69 3.77
C LYS A 35 -9.70 1.76 2.42
N PHE A 36 -9.23 0.95 1.50
CA PHE A 36 -9.85 0.75 0.19
C PHE A 36 -10.14 -0.73 -0.03
N LEU A 37 -11.15 -1.01 -0.84
CA LEU A 37 -11.55 -2.34 -1.28
C LEU A 37 -10.86 -2.75 -2.59
N SER A 38 -10.21 -1.81 -3.26
CA SER A 38 -9.43 -2.07 -4.46
C SER A 38 -8.40 -0.97 -4.72
N VAL A 39 -7.41 -1.30 -5.52
CA VAL A 39 -6.41 -0.37 -6.06
C VAL A 39 -7.07 0.75 -6.88
N ASN A 40 -8.14 0.45 -7.64
CA ASN A 40 -8.87 1.47 -8.40
C ASN A 40 -9.57 2.47 -7.50
N GLN A 41 -10.18 2.03 -6.40
CA GLN A 41 -10.81 2.93 -5.45
C GLN A 41 -9.79 3.87 -4.80
N ALA A 42 -8.59 3.37 -4.50
CA ALA A 42 -7.48 4.20 -4.04
C ALA A 42 -7.05 5.21 -5.12
N ARG A 43 -6.91 4.79 -6.38
CA ARG A 43 -6.57 5.67 -7.50
C ARG A 43 -7.56 6.83 -7.63
N ASP A 44 -8.85 6.51 -7.64
CA ASP A 44 -9.91 7.48 -7.84
C ASP A 44 -10.00 8.46 -6.65
N HIS A 45 -9.63 8.02 -5.44
CA HIS A 45 -9.51 8.90 -4.27
C HIS A 45 -8.32 9.88 -4.38
N PHE A 46 -7.20 9.45 -4.95
CA PHE A 46 -5.98 10.24 -5.04
C PHE A 46 -5.78 10.98 -6.37
N SER A 47 -6.70 10.84 -7.34
CA SER A 47 -6.54 11.38 -8.70
C SER A 47 -6.28 12.89 -8.75
N ASP A 48 -6.88 13.65 -7.82
CA ASP A 48 -6.76 15.11 -7.78
C ASP A 48 -5.70 15.61 -6.77
N GLN A 49 -4.91 14.71 -6.18
CA GLN A 49 -3.99 15.01 -5.08
C GLN A 49 -2.51 15.14 -5.51
N GLY A 50 -2.24 15.25 -6.82
CA GLY A 50 -0.88 15.46 -7.33
C GLY A 50 0.07 14.31 -7.01
N VAL A 51 -0.37 13.08 -7.26
CA VAL A 51 0.44 11.86 -7.10
C VAL A 51 1.58 11.88 -8.12
N SER A 52 2.82 11.77 -7.65
CA SER A 52 4.02 11.73 -8.50
C SER A 52 4.42 10.30 -8.84
N SER A 53 4.17 9.36 -7.92
CA SER A 53 4.41 7.94 -8.08
C SER A 53 3.45 7.17 -7.18
N ALA A 54 3.11 5.95 -7.58
CA ALA A 54 2.26 5.06 -6.81
C ALA A 54 2.78 3.63 -6.95
N THR A 55 3.13 3.01 -5.83
CA THR A 55 3.60 1.61 -5.78
C THR A 55 2.59 0.76 -5.00
N LEU A 56 2.31 -0.45 -5.47
CA LEU A 56 1.57 -1.47 -4.73
C LEU A 56 2.53 -2.51 -4.17
N ILE A 57 2.45 -2.76 -2.87
CA ILE A 57 3.08 -3.90 -2.21
C ILE A 57 2.02 -4.97 -1.92
N HIS A 58 2.27 -6.18 -2.40
CA HIS A 58 1.45 -7.34 -2.04
C HIS A 58 2.05 -8.07 -0.84
N ASN A 59 1.39 -7.94 0.33
CA ASN A 59 1.74 -8.71 1.52
C ASN A 59 1.07 -10.09 1.45
N SER A 60 1.80 -11.08 0.98
CA SER A 60 1.40 -12.49 1.07
C SER A 60 1.62 -13.01 2.49
N ALA A 61 0.59 -13.48 3.19
CA ALA A 61 0.76 -14.12 4.51
C ALA A 61 1.40 -15.53 4.44
N TYR A 62 1.79 -15.97 3.24
CA TYR A 62 2.28 -17.32 2.96
C TYR A 62 3.52 -17.72 3.78
N ASP A 63 4.34 -16.76 4.19
CA ASP A 63 5.57 -17.06 4.94
C ASP A 63 5.33 -17.44 6.41
N GLU A 64 4.17 -17.12 7.00
CA GLU A 64 3.88 -17.44 8.40
C GLU A 64 3.52 -18.93 8.59
N MET A 65 3.01 -19.59 7.54
CA MET A 65 2.45 -20.94 7.60
C MET A 65 3.44 -22.07 7.28
N CYS A 66 4.70 -21.76 6.92
CA CYS A 66 5.69 -22.76 6.53
C CYS A 66 6.71 -23.11 7.63
N GLY A 67 6.65 -22.47 8.80
CA GLY A 67 7.52 -22.79 9.94
C GLY A 67 9.01 -22.45 9.75
N GLU A 68 9.41 -21.97 8.57
CA GLU A 68 10.71 -21.35 8.34
C GLU A 68 10.51 -19.86 8.06
N HIS A 69 11.17 -19.01 8.86
CA HIS A 69 11.47 -17.64 8.44
C HIS A 69 12.47 -17.71 7.29
N CYS A 70 12.00 -18.01 6.09
CA CYS A 70 12.82 -17.87 4.89
C CYS A 70 13.16 -16.38 4.79
N GLY A 71 14.43 -16.05 5.04
CA GLY A 71 14.91 -14.68 5.13
C GLY A 71 14.54 -13.89 3.88
N SER A 72 13.94 -12.72 4.10
CA SER A 72 13.63 -11.70 3.11
C SER A 72 12.95 -12.23 1.84
N THR A 73 11.71 -12.67 1.95
CA THR A 73 10.77 -12.50 0.84
C THR A 73 10.67 -10.99 0.57
N GLN A 74 11.34 -10.54 -0.48
CA GLN A 74 11.15 -9.19 -0.97
C GLN A 74 9.64 -9.02 -1.24
N PRO A 75 8.99 -8.01 -0.66
CA PRO A 75 7.59 -7.76 -0.93
C PRO A 75 7.40 -7.65 -2.44
N PHE A 76 6.34 -8.26 -2.97
CA PHE A 76 6.09 -8.13 -4.40
C PHE A 76 5.60 -6.71 -4.69
N GLU A 77 6.46 -5.91 -5.32
CA GLU A 77 6.20 -4.52 -5.64
C GLU A 77 5.76 -4.34 -7.11
N ILE A 78 4.74 -3.52 -7.32
CA ILE A 78 4.23 -3.18 -8.65
C ILE A 78 4.14 -1.66 -8.76
N ASP A 79 4.80 -1.08 -9.76
CA ASP A 79 4.54 0.31 -10.15
C ASP A 79 3.16 0.41 -10.80
N LEU A 80 2.28 1.20 -10.17
CA LEU A 80 0.89 1.37 -10.59
C LEU A 80 0.74 2.36 -11.75
N LYS A 81 1.78 3.13 -12.08
CA LYS A 81 1.79 4.10 -13.19
C LYS A 81 0.61 5.08 -13.16
N TRP A 82 0.32 5.65 -11.99
CA TRP A 82 -0.73 6.66 -11.80
C TRP A 82 -0.31 8.09 -12.19
N SER A 83 0.81 8.23 -12.89
CA SER A 83 1.36 9.50 -13.41
C SER A 83 0.64 10.01 -14.65
#